data_AF-A0A3C0C6E5-F1
#
_entry.id   AF-A0A3C0C6E5-F1
#
_cell.length_a   1.000
_cell.length_b   1.000
_cell.length_c   1.000
_cell.angle_alpha   90.00
_cell.angle_beta   90.00
_cell.angle_gamma   90.00
#
_symmetry.space_group_name_H-M   'P 1'
#
loop_
_entity.id
_entity.type
_entity.pdbx_description
1 polymer ?
#
loop_
_entity_poly.entity_id
_entity_poly.type
_entity_poly.pdbx_seq_one_letter_code
_entity_poly.pdbx_strand_id
1 'polypeptide(L)'
;RLSEAQAYADCDVDAPNLHLITKHSKAPSRKDYYGMPKAEIDPDICINCGKCMENCRFDAISVKERSHFVDPFGCEGCGVCEVVCPVNAVSLHPSVAGDLMLFKEGP
;
A
#
# COMPACT_ATOMS: atom_id res chain seq x y z
N ARG A 1 33.68 -1.49 -2.78
CA ARG A 1 33.25 -2.85 -2.32
C ARG A 1 32.11 -2.69 -1.31
N LEU A 2 31.28 -3.71 -1.06
CA LEU A 2 30.26 -3.67 0.01
C LEU A 2 30.85 -3.24 1.38
N SER A 3 32.14 -3.52 1.60
CA SER A 3 32.92 -3.11 2.77
C SER A 3 33.13 -1.59 2.95
N GLU A 4 32.84 -0.79 1.93
CA GLU A 4 33.04 0.68 1.95
C GLU A 4 31.71 1.45 1.97
N ALA A 5 30.58 0.74 1.94
CA ALA A 5 29.26 1.36 1.91
C ALA A 5 28.90 1.92 3.30
N GLN A 6 28.43 3.17 3.34
CA GLN A 6 27.98 3.82 4.59
C GLN A 6 26.62 3.29 5.07
N ALA A 7 25.84 2.72 4.17
CA ALA A 7 24.55 2.11 4.44
C ALA A 7 24.28 0.99 3.44
N TYR A 8 23.44 0.04 3.84
CA TYR A 8 22.95 -1.04 3.01
C TYR A 8 21.45 -1.22 3.26
N ALA A 9 20.72 -1.63 2.23
CA ALA A 9 19.30 -1.92 2.30
C ALA A 9 19.06 -3.29 1.67
N ASP A 10 18.26 -4.11 2.33
CA ASP A 10 17.73 -5.33 1.77
C ASP A 10 16.39 -4.99 1.13
N CYS A 11 16.37 -5.01 -0.21
CA CYS A 11 15.18 -4.69 -1.01
C CYS A 11 14.53 -5.94 -1.59
N ASP A 12 14.84 -7.12 -1.02
CA ASP A 12 14.05 -8.32 -1.30
C ASP A 12 12.64 -8.16 -0.74
N VAL A 13 11.64 -8.45 -1.56
CA VAL A 13 10.22 -8.26 -1.24
C VAL A 13 9.73 -9.35 -0.28
N ASP A 14 10.19 -10.59 -0.46
CA ASP A 14 9.66 -11.76 0.24
C ASP A 14 10.52 -12.13 1.46
N ALA A 15 11.81 -11.78 1.44
CA ALA A 15 12.75 -12.16 2.48
C ALA A 15 13.77 -11.05 2.83
N PRO A 16 13.34 -9.86 3.30
CA PRO A 16 14.24 -8.80 3.75
C PRO A 16 14.90 -9.16 5.09
N ASN A 17 15.87 -10.07 5.04
CA ASN A 17 16.43 -10.77 6.19
C ASN A 17 17.94 -10.51 6.40
N LEU A 18 18.51 -9.51 5.73
CA LEU A 18 19.92 -9.09 5.90
C LEU A 18 20.35 -8.94 7.37
N HIS A 19 19.42 -8.53 8.24
CA HIS A 19 19.61 -8.44 9.69
C HIS A 19 20.02 -9.76 10.38
N LEU A 20 19.81 -10.92 9.75
CA LEU A 20 20.21 -12.23 10.24
C LEU A 20 21.73 -12.47 10.12
N ILE A 21 22.37 -11.84 9.14
CA ILE A 21 23.81 -11.99 8.89
C ILE A 21 24.61 -10.74 9.31
N THR A 22 23.94 -9.59 9.45
CA THR A 22 24.55 -8.38 9.99
C THR A 22 24.47 -8.39 11.51
N LYS A 23 25.63 -8.39 12.18
CA LYS A 23 25.74 -8.50 13.64
C LYS A 23 25.34 -7.19 14.32
N HIS A 24 24.04 -6.93 14.44
CA HIS A 24 23.52 -5.77 15.14
C HIS A 24 23.46 -5.98 16.65
N SER A 25 23.98 -5.02 17.41
CA SER A 25 23.97 -5.05 18.89
C SER A 25 22.71 -4.44 19.51
N LYS A 26 21.93 -3.68 18.75
CA LYS A 26 20.72 -2.96 19.21
C LYS A 26 19.48 -3.43 18.45
N ALA A 27 18.34 -3.39 19.14
CA ALA A 27 17.04 -3.62 18.50
C ALA A 27 16.76 -2.54 17.44
N PRO A 28 16.10 -2.88 16.32
CA PRO A 28 15.77 -1.91 15.29
C PRO A 28 14.65 -0.98 15.75
N SER A 29 14.64 0.25 15.23
CA SER A 29 13.42 1.06 15.27
C SER A 29 12.47 0.56 14.19
N ARG A 30 11.25 0.19 14.58
CA ARG A 30 10.17 -0.23 13.68
C ARG A 30 9.20 0.92 13.45
N LYS A 31 8.72 1.06 12.22
CA LYS A 31 7.65 2.00 11.84
C LYS A 31 6.82 1.38 10.72
N ASP A 32 5.56 1.77 10.65
CA ASP A 32 4.69 1.40 9.53
C ASP A 32 5.30 1.91 8.23
N TYR A 33 5.33 1.04 7.23
CA TYR A 33 5.64 1.39 5.86
C TYR A 33 4.31 1.62 5.12
N TYR A 34 4.17 2.81 4.55
CA TYR A 34 3.02 3.17 3.73
C TYR A 34 3.39 3.02 2.26
N GLY A 35 2.67 2.14 1.57
CA GLY A 35 2.78 1.96 0.13
C GLY A 35 1.86 2.91 -0.63
N MET A 36 1.29 2.42 -1.74
CA MET A 36 0.23 3.14 -2.43
C MET A 36 -1.04 3.18 -1.57
N PRO A 37 -1.80 4.29 -1.60
CA PRO A 37 -3.05 4.40 -0.88
C PRO A 37 -4.09 3.40 -1.43
N LYS A 38 -5.14 3.11 -0.66
CA LYS A 38 -6.24 2.24 -1.09
C LYS A 38 -7.49 3.07 -1.36
N ALA A 39 -8.23 2.70 -2.39
CA ALA A 39 -9.47 3.36 -2.71
C ALA A 39 -10.59 2.90 -1.77
N GLU A 40 -11.45 3.83 -1.37
CA GLU A 40 -12.68 3.59 -0.63
C GLU A 40 -13.84 4.22 -1.40
N ILE A 41 -15.02 3.62 -1.34
CA ILE A 41 -16.24 4.12 -2.00
C ILE A 41 -17.26 4.44 -0.92
N ASP A 42 -17.68 5.70 -0.85
CA ASP A 42 -18.75 6.15 0.04
C ASP A 42 -20.11 5.71 -0.53
N PRO A 43 -20.83 4.79 0.16
CA PRO A 43 -22.12 4.30 -0.32
C PRO A 43 -23.25 5.34 -0.27
N ASP A 44 -23.14 6.37 0.56
CA ASP A 44 -24.16 7.42 0.70
C ASP A 44 -24.12 8.43 -0.46
N ILE A 45 -22.95 8.58 -1.10
CA ILE A 45 -22.74 9.45 -2.26
C ILE A 45 -22.83 8.66 -3.58
N CYS A 46 -22.45 7.38 -3.55
CA CYS A 46 -22.36 6.56 -4.75
C CYS A 46 -23.71 6.38 -5.47
N ILE A 47 -23.77 6.82 -6.72
CA ILE A 47 -24.95 6.64 -7.60
C ILE A 47 -24.96 5.31 -8.35
N ASN A 48 -24.05 4.38 -8.02
CA ASN A 48 -23.94 3.04 -8.60
C ASN A 48 -23.83 3.01 -10.14
N CYS A 49 -23.09 3.95 -10.71
CA CYS A 49 -22.93 4.08 -12.16
C CYS A 49 -21.95 3.07 -12.81
N GLY A 50 -21.19 2.29 -12.04
CA GLY A 50 -20.29 1.25 -12.57
C GLY A 50 -18.95 1.73 -13.14
N LYS A 51 -18.77 3.03 -13.41
CA LYS A 51 -17.54 3.56 -14.06
C LYS A 51 -16.24 3.20 -13.34
N CYS A 52 -16.23 3.23 -12.02
CA CYS A 52 -15.04 2.87 -11.23
C CYS A 52 -14.64 1.40 -11.46
N MET A 53 -15.62 0.50 -11.49
CA MET A 53 -15.44 -0.93 -11.74
C MET A 53 -14.95 -1.18 -13.18
N GLU A 54 -15.59 -0.57 -14.18
CA GLU A 54 -15.21 -0.71 -15.61
C GLU A 54 -13.77 -0.27 -15.90
N ASN A 55 -13.25 0.68 -15.13
CA ASN A 55 -11.90 1.21 -15.31
C ASN A 55 -10.87 0.61 -14.35
N CYS A 56 -11.27 -0.31 -13.48
CA CYS A 56 -10.35 -0.99 -12.58
C CYS A 56 -9.58 -2.07 -13.35
N ARG A 57 -8.28 -1.86 -13.57
CA ARG A 57 -7.41 -2.83 -14.27
C ARG A 57 -7.00 -4.04 -13.43
N PHE A 58 -7.39 -4.06 -12.15
CA PHE A 58 -6.96 -5.04 -11.15
C PHE A 58 -8.13 -5.84 -10.59
N ASP A 59 -9.33 -5.69 -11.17
CA ASP A 59 -10.55 -6.37 -10.73
C ASP A 59 -10.85 -6.21 -9.23
N ALA A 60 -10.40 -5.09 -8.65
CA ALA A 60 -10.45 -4.84 -7.21
C ALA A 60 -11.80 -4.25 -6.75
N ILE A 61 -12.79 -4.13 -7.63
CA ILE A 61 -14.09 -3.51 -7.30
C ILE A 61 -15.20 -4.52 -7.58
N SER A 62 -16.01 -4.80 -6.56
CA SER A 62 -17.13 -5.75 -6.61
C SER A 62 -18.44 -5.06 -6.24
N VAL A 63 -19.56 -5.69 -6.57
CA VAL A 63 -20.91 -5.18 -6.25
C VAL A 63 -21.61 -6.15 -5.31
N LYS A 64 -22.09 -5.64 -4.17
CA LYS A 64 -22.91 -6.38 -3.20
C LYS A 64 -24.11 -5.53 -2.82
N GLU A 65 -25.32 -6.12 -2.88
CA GLU A 65 -26.56 -5.44 -2.46
C GLU A 65 -26.78 -4.07 -3.14
N ARG A 66 -26.33 -3.94 -4.39
CA ARG A 66 -26.32 -2.71 -5.21
C ARG A 66 -25.30 -1.65 -4.80
N SER A 67 -24.41 -1.91 -3.85
CA SER A 67 -23.30 -1.02 -3.50
C SER A 67 -21.97 -1.54 -4.04
N HIS A 68 -21.09 -0.62 -4.46
CA HIS A 68 -19.75 -0.95 -4.94
C HIS A 68 -18.77 -0.98 -3.77
N PHE A 69 -17.89 -1.99 -3.74
CA PHE A 69 -16.90 -2.19 -2.70
C PHE A 69 -15.53 -2.42 -3.31
N VAL A 70 -14.51 -1.82 -2.71
CA VAL A 70 -13.11 -2.05 -3.09
C VAL A 70 -12.54 -3.17 -2.23
N ASP A 71 -11.95 -4.19 -2.85
CA ASP A 71 -11.09 -5.14 -2.17
C ASP A 71 -9.72 -4.50 -1.93
N PRO A 72 -9.33 -4.23 -0.66
CA PRO A 72 -8.05 -3.61 -0.36
C PRO A 72 -6.85 -4.48 -0.75
N PHE A 73 -7.01 -5.80 -0.86
CA PHE A 73 -5.92 -6.69 -1.25
C PHE A 73 -5.66 -6.67 -2.76
N GLY A 74 -6.70 -6.62 -3.59
CA GLY A 74 -6.57 -6.44 -5.04
C GLY A 74 -6.32 -5.00 -5.50
N CYS A 75 -6.59 -3.99 -4.66
CA CYS A 75 -6.46 -2.58 -5.04
C CYS A 75 -4.99 -2.13 -5.09
N GLU A 76 -4.45 -1.87 -6.28
CA GLU A 76 -3.07 -1.32 -6.43
C GLU A 76 -2.96 0.19 -6.16
N GLY A 77 -4.05 0.87 -5.78
CA GLY A 77 -3.97 2.29 -5.39
C GLY A 77 -3.75 3.29 -6.52
N CYS A 78 -3.97 2.90 -7.79
CA CYS A 78 -3.68 3.73 -8.96
C CYS A 78 -4.51 5.02 -9.10
N GLY A 79 -5.62 5.16 -8.36
CA GLY A 79 -6.46 6.37 -8.34
C GLY A 79 -7.38 6.58 -9.54
N VAL A 80 -7.39 5.70 -10.55
CA VAL A 80 -8.26 5.87 -11.72
C VAL A 80 -9.74 5.93 -11.33
N CYS A 81 -10.17 5.10 -10.37
CA CYS A 81 -11.55 5.07 -9.86
C CYS A 81 -12.01 6.40 -9.23
N GLU A 82 -11.10 7.12 -8.56
CA GLU A 82 -11.35 8.47 -8.02
C GLU A 82 -11.56 9.47 -9.16
N VAL A 83 -10.66 9.48 -10.15
CA VAL A 83 -10.70 10.41 -11.28
C VAL A 83 -11.97 10.24 -12.14
N VAL A 84 -12.43 9.01 -12.37
CA VAL A 84 -13.59 8.75 -13.25
C VAL A 84 -14.94 8.88 -12.54
N CYS A 85 -14.95 9.02 -11.20
CA CYS A 85 -16.19 9.08 -10.44
C CYS A 85 -16.90 10.42 -10.65
N PRO A 86 -18.08 10.46 -11.29
CA PRO A 86 -18.74 11.73 -11.63
C PRO A 86 -19.33 12.45 -10.42
N VAL A 87 -19.44 11.77 -9.27
CA VAL A 87 -20.03 12.30 -8.03
C VAL A 87 -19.02 12.37 -6.89
N ASN A 88 -17.74 12.15 -7.16
CA ASN A 88 -16.66 12.14 -6.16
C ASN A 88 -16.92 11.23 -4.95
N ALA A 89 -17.61 10.11 -5.16
CA ALA A 89 -17.87 9.09 -4.13
C ALA A 89 -16.67 8.19 -3.82
N VAL A 90 -15.52 8.38 -4.49
CA VAL A 90 -14.34 7.53 -4.31
C VAL A 90 -13.20 8.39 -3.79
N SER A 91 -12.47 7.90 -2.80
CA SER A 91 -11.32 8.58 -2.20
C SER A 91 -10.17 7.62 -1.93
N LEU A 92 -8.94 8.12 -2.02
CA LEU A 92 -7.73 7.36 -1.69
C LEU A 92 -7.28 7.62 -0.23
N HIS A 93 -7.06 6.55 0.53
CA HIS A 93 -6.62 6.61 1.92
C HIS A 93 -5.26 5.94 2.12
N PRO A 94 -4.35 6.51 2.94
CA PRO A 94 -3.09 5.85 3.30
C PRO A 94 -3.35 4.46 3.87
N SER A 95 -2.56 3.48 3.41
CA SER A 95 -2.68 2.08 3.85
C SER A 95 -1.31 1.55 4.22
N VAL A 96 -1.25 0.85 5.36
CA VAL A 96 -0.03 0.19 5.82
C VAL A 96 0.22 -1.01 4.92
N ALA A 97 1.37 -1.01 4.25
CA ALA A 97 1.78 -2.06 3.33
C ALA A 97 2.84 -2.99 3.93
N GLY A 98 3.41 -2.64 5.08
CA GLY A 98 4.37 -3.46 5.80
C GLY A 98 5.07 -2.72 6.92
N ASP A 99 6.24 -3.24 7.32
CA ASP A 99 7.08 -2.66 8.37
C ASP A 99 8.41 -2.18 7.79
N LEU A 100 8.85 -0.99 8.22
CA LEU A 100 10.20 -0.50 8.00
C LEU A 100 11.05 -0.71 9.26
N MET A 101 12.14 -1.47 9.12
CA MET A 101 13.10 -1.73 10.18
C MET A 101 14.40 -0.99 9.93
N LEU A 102 14.78 -0.09 10.85
CA LEU A 102 16.04 0.64 10.78
C LEU A 102 16.97 0.20 11.93
N PHE A 103 18.06 -0.46 11.55
CA PHE A 103 19.15 -0.83 12.44
C PHE A 103 20.20 0.28 12.41
N LYS A 104 20.38 0.97 13.55
CA LYS A 104 21.46 1.95 13.73
C LYS A 104 22.49 1.37 14.67
N GLU A 105 23.73 1.27 14.19
CA GLU A 105 24.89 1.22 15.08
C GLU A 105 24.97 2.59 15.80
N GLY A 106 25.63 2.68 16.96
CA GLY A 106 25.75 3.97 17.68
C GLY A 106 26.44 5.07 16.85
N PRO A 107 26.62 6.28 17.40
CA PRO A 107 27.68 7.14 16.86
C PRO A 107 29.01 6.37 16.80
#